data_AF-A0A529WLQ5-F1
#
_entry.id   AF-A0A529WLQ5-F1
#
_cell.length_a   1.000
_cell.length_b   1.000
_cell.length_c   1.000
_cell.angle_alpha   90.00
_cell.angle_beta   90.00
_cell.angle_gamma   90.00
#
_symmetry.space_group_name_H-M   'P 1'
#
loop_
_entity.id
_entity.type
_entity.pdbx_description
1 polymer ?
#
loop_
_entity_poly.entity_id
_entity_poly.type
_entity_poly.pdbx_seq_one_letter_code
_entity_poly.pdbx_strand_id
1 'polypeptide(L)'
;MPLAGAPLPAAQRVAGRARLFCGKSDGRTRLQRLYQDGSAKIRLPAVQGDPLEAVLINTAGGMTGGDRLGWTIEVGAEASASIT
;
A
#
# COMPACT_ATOMS: atom_id res chain seq x y z
N MET A 1 -2.48 -0.38 51.24
CA MET A 1 -3.23 -0.63 49.98
C MET A 1 -2.29 -0.38 48.81
N PRO A 2 -2.04 -1.33 47.90
CA PRO A 2 -1.20 -1.04 46.76
C PRO A 2 -1.99 -0.21 45.75
N LEU A 3 -1.37 0.84 45.22
CA LEU A 3 -1.91 1.63 44.12
C LEU A 3 -1.99 0.72 42.89
N ALA A 4 -3.19 0.60 42.29
CA ALA A 4 -3.35 -0.10 41.03
C ALA A 4 -2.45 0.58 39.98
N GLY A 5 -1.48 -0.17 39.45
CA GLY A 5 -0.56 0.32 38.44
C GLY A 5 -1.34 0.76 37.19
N ALA A 6 -1.05 1.96 36.69
CA ALA A 6 -1.63 2.45 35.45
C ALA A 6 -1.38 1.45 34.31
N PRO A 7 -2.36 1.22 33.42
CA PRO A 7 -2.18 0.28 32.32
C PRO A 7 -0.99 0.68 31.46
N LEU A 8 -0.17 -0.30 31.09
CA LEU A 8 0.94 -0.08 30.17
C LEU A 8 0.41 0.44 28.83
N PRO A 9 1.12 1.36 28.15
CA PRO A 9 0.74 1.81 26.82
C PRO A 9 0.57 0.61 25.88
N ALA A 10 -0.50 0.62 25.08
CA ALA A 10 -0.67 -0.39 24.05
C ALA A 10 0.56 -0.37 23.12
N ALA A 11 1.07 -1.56 22.78
CA ALA A 11 2.21 -1.68 21.88
C ALA A 11 1.90 -0.95 20.56
N GLN A 12 2.77 -0.03 20.14
CA GLN A 12 2.65 0.62 18.84
C GLN A 12 2.84 -0.46 17.75
N ARG A 13 1.80 -0.69 16.96
CA ARG A 13 1.80 -1.68 15.86
C ARG A 13 1.68 -1.00 14.52
N VAL A 14 2.42 -1.53 13.55
CA VAL A 14 2.31 -1.10 12.16
C VAL A 14 1.07 -1.75 11.56
N ALA A 15 0.20 -0.91 11.00
CA ALA A 15 -0.91 -1.31 10.16
C ALA A 15 -0.89 -0.48 8.88
N GLY A 16 -1.03 -1.13 7.73
CA GLY A 16 -1.17 -0.44 6.46
C GLY A 16 -1.84 -1.29 5.41
N ARG A 17 -2.63 -0.65 4.55
CA ARG A 17 -3.28 -1.28 3.41
C ARG A 17 -3.23 -0.35 2.21
N ALA A 18 -2.82 -0.85 1.06
CA ALA A 18 -3.01 -0.10 -0.18
C ALA A 18 -3.58 -0.99 -1.29
N ARG A 19 -4.36 -0.37 -2.17
CA ARG A 19 -4.99 -1.02 -3.30
C ARG A 19 -4.78 -0.20 -4.55
N LEU A 20 -4.39 -0.84 -5.63
CA LEU A 20 -4.24 -0.25 -6.95
C LEU A 20 -5.10 -1.04 -7.92
N PHE A 21 -5.91 -0.32 -8.69
CA PHE A 21 -6.61 -0.86 -9.84
C PHE A 21 -6.20 -0.07 -11.07
N CYS A 22 -5.72 -0.77 -12.10
CA CYS A 22 -5.43 -0.19 -13.41
C CYS A 22 -6.18 -0.92 -14.52
N GLY A 23 -6.37 -0.25 -15.63
CA GLY A 23 -7.03 -0.82 -16.81
C GLY A 23 -6.74 0.01 -18.05
N LYS A 24 -7.12 -0.50 -19.22
CA LYS A 24 -6.94 0.20 -20.49
C LYS A 24 -7.88 1.41 -20.61
N SER A 25 -7.31 2.54 -21.05
CA SER A 25 -8.01 3.78 -21.36
C SER A 25 -7.20 4.53 -22.43
N ASP A 26 -7.85 4.97 -23.50
CA ASP A 26 -7.20 5.66 -24.63
C ASP A 26 -5.96 4.91 -25.18
N GLY A 27 -6.07 3.58 -25.29
CA GLY A 27 -5.00 2.70 -25.80
C GLY A 27 -3.86 2.40 -24.82
N ARG A 28 -3.84 3.00 -23.63
CA ARG A 28 -2.78 2.83 -22.62
C ARG A 28 -3.33 2.32 -21.30
N THR A 29 -2.49 1.68 -20.50
CA THR A 29 -2.82 1.34 -19.12
C THR A 29 -2.83 2.61 -18.28
N ARG A 30 -3.91 2.83 -17.54
CA ARG A 30 -4.04 3.97 -16.64
C ARG A 30 -4.50 3.52 -15.26
N LEU A 31 -4.08 4.26 -14.25
CA LEU A 31 -4.62 4.12 -12.90
C LEU A 31 -6.12 4.46 -12.94
N GLN A 32 -6.95 3.57 -12.39
CA GLN A 32 -8.39 3.77 -12.27
C GLN A 32 -8.82 4.01 -10.82
N ARG A 33 -8.23 3.28 -9.87
CA ARG A 33 -8.47 3.50 -8.44
C ARG A 33 -7.18 3.32 -7.64
N LEU A 34 -7.00 4.19 -6.65
CA LEU A 34 -5.91 4.11 -5.69
C LEU A 34 -6.47 4.30 -4.28
N TYR A 35 -6.23 3.34 -3.40
CA TYR A 35 -6.53 3.42 -1.99
C TYR A 35 -5.25 3.24 -1.19
N GLN A 36 -5.06 4.03 -0.14
CA GLN A 36 -3.88 3.95 0.72
C GLN A 36 -4.27 4.30 2.14
N ASP A 37 -3.81 3.51 3.08
CA ASP A 37 -4.08 3.67 4.51
C ASP A 37 -2.88 3.19 5.34
N GLY A 38 -2.66 3.86 6.46
CA GLY A 38 -1.54 3.63 7.35
C GLY A 38 -0.18 3.73 6.65
N SER A 39 0.70 2.77 6.95
CA SER A 39 2.09 2.76 6.47
C SER A 39 2.28 2.25 5.03
N ALA A 40 1.21 1.77 4.38
CA ALA A 40 1.27 1.30 2.99
C ALA A 40 1.06 2.48 2.03
N LYS A 41 2.07 2.81 1.22
CA LYS A 41 1.99 3.81 0.15
C LYS A 41 2.39 3.23 -1.20
N ILE A 42 1.79 3.73 -2.27
CA ILE A 42 2.11 3.41 -3.65
C ILE A 42 2.50 4.71 -4.34
N ARG A 43 3.67 4.72 -4.97
CA ARG A 43 4.12 5.83 -5.83
C ARG A 43 4.07 5.41 -7.28
N LEU A 44 3.57 6.30 -8.13
CA LEU A 44 3.54 6.13 -9.57
C LEU A 44 4.60 7.06 -10.17
N PRO A 45 5.65 6.54 -10.82
CA PRO A 45 6.62 7.35 -11.53
C PRO A 45 5.95 8.25 -12.58
N ALA A 46 6.54 9.41 -12.87
CA ALA A 46 6.04 10.35 -13.89
C ALA A 46 6.33 9.88 -15.33
N VAL A 47 6.69 8.61 -15.53
CA VAL A 47 6.93 8.02 -16.85
C VAL A 47 5.59 7.56 -17.40
N GLN A 48 5.22 8.07 -18.57
CA GLN A 48 3.98 7.68 -19.24
C GLN A 48 4.28 6.58 -20.26
N GLY A 49 3.75 5.39 -20.03
CA GLY A 49 3.93 4.24 -20.93
C GLY A 49 3.25 3.01 -20.36
N ASP A 50 3.26 1.95 -21.16
CA ASP A 50 2.89 0.62 -20.70
C ASP A 50 4.17 -0.20 -20.45
N PRO A 51 4.26 -0.94 -19.33
CA PRO A 51 3.25 -1.08 -18.27
C PRO A 51 3.14 0.14 -17.34
N LEU A 52 2.01 0.25 -16.61
CA LEU A 52 1.91 1.17 -15.48
C LEU A 52 2.90 0.74 -14.38
N GLU A 53 3.86 1.60 -14.07
CA GLU A 53 4.81 1.34 -12.98
C GLU A 53 4.23 1.77 -11.64
N ALA A 54 4.34 0.92 -10.63
CA ALA A 54 3.95 1.22 -9.26
C ALA A 54 5.00 0.74 -8.25
N VAL A 55 5.47 1.67 -7.42
CA VAL A 55 6.45 1.41 -6.36
C VAL A 55 5.71 1.30 -5.02
N LEU A 56 5.82 0.15 -4.35
CA LEU A 56 5.22 -0.11 -3.05
C LEU A 56 6.18 0.31 -1.94
N ILE A 57 5.70 1.12 -1.00
CA ILE A 57 6.52 1.72 0.06
C ILE A 57 5.88 1.42 1.41
N ASN A 58 6.63 0.73 2.28
CA ASN A 58 6.34 0.67 3.71
C ASN A 58 6.99 1.86 4.41
N THR A 59 6.19 2.84 4.86
CA THR A 59 6.69 4.04 5.54
C THR A 59 6.91 3.86 7.04
N ALA A 60 6.59 2.70 7.62
CA ALA A 60 6.82 2.44 9.03
C ALA A 60 8.27 2.01 9.35
N GLY A 61 9.07 1.66 8.33
CA GLY A 61 10.38 1.06 8.51
C GLY A 61 10.30 -0.45 8.74
N GLY A 62 11.02 -0.95 9.76
CA GLY A 62 11.01 -2.38 10.10
C GLY A 62 9.65 -2.87 10.61
N MET A 63 9.36 -4.15 10.41
CA MET A 63 8.17 -4.81 10.94
C MET A 63 8.56 -5.88 11.95
N THR A 64 7.80 -5.99 13.03
CA THR A 64 7.98 -6.99 14.09
C THR A 64 6.70 -7.80 14.32
N GLY A 65 6.75 -8.80 15.20
CA GLY A 65 5.65 -9.74 15.40
C GLY A 65 4.33 -9.04 15.75
N GLY A 66 3.31 -9.24 14.92
CA GLY A 66 1.96 -8.67 15.07
C GLY A 66 1.63 -7.51 14.13
N ASP A 67 2.61 -6.95 13.43
CA ASP A 67 2.42 -5.90 12.43
C ASP A 67 1.75 -6.45 11.16
N ARG A 68 0.97 -5.60 10.47
CA ARG A 68 0.19 -6.00 9.29
C ARG A 68 0.35 -4.99 8.16
N LEU A 69 0.83 -5.46 7.02
CA LEU A 69 0.88 -4.70 5.78
C LEU A 69 0.19 -5.51 4.68
N GLY A 70 -0.69 -4.89 3.90
CA GLY A 70 -1.43 -5.56 2.84
C GLY A 70 -1.48 -4.74 1.55
N TRP A 71 -1.26 -5.42 0.44
CA TRP A 71 -1.31 -4.85 -0.91
C TRP A 71 -2.32 -5.61 -1.76
N THR A 72 -3.15 -4.91 -2.53
CA THR A 72 -4.06 -5.53 -3.51
C THR A 72 -3.89 -4.84 -4.83
N ILE A 73 -3.44 -5.57 -5.85
CA ILE A 73 -3.21 -5.04 -7.19
C ILE A 73 -4.16 -5.79 -8.12
N GLU A 74 -5.04 -5.04 -8.77
CA GLU A 74 -5.96 -5.53 -9.77
C GLU A 74 -5.58 -4.92 -11.13
N VAL A 75 -5.32 -5.78 -12.11
CA VAL A 75 -4.97 -5.38 -13.49
C VAL A 75 -6.12 -5.80 -14.39
N GLY A 76 -6.79 -4.81 -14.99
CA GLY A 76 -7.88 -5.05 -15.93
C GLY A 76 -7.42 -5.75 -17.21
N ALA A 77 -8.39 -6.24 -17.99
CA ALA A 77 -8.11 -6.88 -19.27
C ALA A 77 -7.22 -6.00 -20.17
N GLU A 78 -6.24 -6.63 -20.82
CA GLU A 78 -5.26 -6.00 -21.72
C GLU A 78 -4.34 -4.92 -21.11
N ALA A 79 -4.54 -4.56 -19.85
CA ALA A 79 -3.62 -3.68 -19.13
C ALA A 79 -2.39 -4.44 -18.63
N SER A 80 -1.34 -3.69 -18.32
CA SER A 80 -0.10 -4.23 -17.77
C SER A 80 0.44 -3.34 -16.66
N ALA A 81 1.03 -3.97 -15.64
CA ALA A 81 1.61 -3.28 -14.50
C ALA A 81 2.96 -3.90 -14.12
N SER A 82 3.92 -3.06 -13.73
CA SER A 82 5.18 -3.48 -13.13
C SER A 82 5.22 -2.97 -11.69
N ILE A 83 5.49 -3.88 -10.75
CA ILE A 83 5.40 -3.61 -9.31
C ILE A 83 6.78 -3.83 -8.68
N THR A 84 7.27 -2.83 -7.94
CA THR A 84 8.57 -2.86 -7.26
C THR A 84 8.43 -2.47 -5.81
#